data_AF-I0AHC6-F1
#
_entry.id   AF-I0AHC6-F1
#
_cell.length_a   1.000
_cell.length_b   1.000
_cell.length_c   1.000
_cell.angle_alpha   90.00
_cell.angle_beta   90.00
_cell.angle_gamma   90.00
#
_symmetry.space_group_name_H-M   'P 1'
#
loop_
_entity.id
_entity.type
_entity.pdbx_description
1 polymer ?
#
loop_
_entity_poly.entity_id
_entity_poly.type
_entity_poly.pdbx_seq_one_letter_code
_entity_poly.pdbx_strand_id
1 'polypeptide(L)'
;MGSNNNHFTKRELEILLLISECNKNRNIANKLCLSHHTVETHKSNLIKKLKLKNTTELAFYAVANKEKIKLQLEDITAKPNSAENIDGGGAI
;
A
#
# COMPACT_ATOMS: atom_id res chain seq x y z
N MET A 1 17.83 18.07 13.43
CA MET A 1 17.17 18.25 12.12
C MET A 1 16.94 16.87 11.52
N GLY A 2 15.73 16.32 11.66
CA GLY A 2 15.38 15.01 11.10
C GLY A 2 14.56 15.21 9.83
N SER A 3 15.05 14.70 8.71
CA SER A 3 14.59 14.97 7.35
C SER A 3 13.09 14.79 7.16
N ASN A 4 12.45 15.83 6.60
CA ASN A 4 11.07 15.90 6.12
C ASN A 4 10.82 15.02 4.88
N ASN A 5 11.22 13.75 4.90
CA ASN A 5 10.93 12.82 3.80
C ASN A 5 9.63 12.09 4.09
N ASN A 6 8.53 12.86 4.11
CA ASN A 6 7.16 12.38 4.32
C ASN A 6 6.60 11.61 3.09
N HIS A 7 7.49 11.07 2.25
CA HIS A 7 7.13 10.28 1.09
C HIS A 7 7.04 8.80 1.47
N PHE A 8 5.85 8.25 1.25
CA PHE A 8 5.64 6.82 1.24
C PHE A 8 6.25 6.23 -0.03
N THR A 9 6.81 5.04 0.09
CA THR A 9 7.19 4.25 -1.08
C THR A 9 5.93 3.86 -1.87
N LYS A 10 6.10 3.52 -3.16
CA LYS A 10 4.99 2.99 -3.98
C LYS A 10 4.24 1.88 -3.25
N ARG A 11 4.98 0.96 -2.63
CA ARG A 11 4.40 -0.20 -1.93
C ARG A 11 3.61 0.18 -0.68
N GLU A 12 4.13 1.14 0.09
CA GLU A 12 3.42 1.68 1.25
C GLU A 12 2.11 2.36 0.83
N LEU A 13 2.11 3.11 -0.27
CA LEU A 13 0.91 3.75 -0.83
C LEU A 13 -0.11 2.74 -1.36
N GLU A 14 0.33 1.71 -2.09
CA GLU A 14 -0.55 0.64 -2.56
C GLU A 14 -1.27 -0.04 -1.39
N ILE A 15 -0.55 -0.34 -0.32
CA ILE A 15 -1.11 -0.97 0.88
C ILE A 15 -2.07 -0.01 1.59
N LEU A 16 -1.71 1.25 1.77
CA LEU A 16 -2.58 2.28 2.35
C LEU A 16 -3.88 2.44 1.54
N LEU A 17 -3.78 2.47 0.21
CA LEU A 17 -4.94 2.59 -0.67
C LEU A 17 -5.88 1.40 -0.50
N LEU A 18 -5.35 0.17 -0.52
CA LEU A 18 -6.19 -1.02 -0.34
C LEU A 18 -6.82 -1.10 1.06
N ILE A 19 -6.14 -0.59 2.09
CA ILE A 19 -6.71 -0.46 3.44
C ILE A 19 -7.87 0.56 3.44
N SER A 20 -7.73 1.68 2.73
CA SER A 20 -8.80 2.70 2.59
C SER A 20 -10.06 2.14 1.90
N GLU A 21 -9.92 1.07 1.13
CA GLU A 21 -11.00 0.34 0.48
C GLU A 21 -11.54 -0.83 1.34
N CYS A 22 -11.17 -0.89 2.62
CA CYS A 22 -11.59 -1.93 3.56
C CYS A 22 -11.22 -3.36 3.12
N ASN A 23 -10.14 -3.53 2.35
CA ASN A 23 -9.65 -4.87 2.01
C ASN A 23 -9.06 -5.59 3.24
N LYS A 24 -9.38 -6.88 3.39
CA LYS A 24 -8.74 -7.75 4.39
C LYS A 24 -7.27 -8.00 4.02
N ASN A 25 -6.41 -8.20 5.01
CA ASN A 25 -4.98 -8.45 4.80
C ASN A 25 -4.68 -9.56 3.78
N ARG A 26 -5.45 -10.67 3.77
CA ARG A 26 -5.32 -11.74 2.76
C ARG A 26 -5.62 -11.26 1.34
N ASN A 27 -6.61 -10.39 1.18
CA ASN A 27 -6.94 -9.83 -0.14
C ASN A 27 -5.87 -8.84 -0.61
N ILE A 28 -5.35 -8.02 0.31
CA ILE A 28 -4.22 -7.13 0.05
C ILE A 28 -3.00 -7.96 -0.40
N ALA A 29 -2.71 -9.04 0.32
CA ALA A 29 -1.63 -9.96 0.00
C ALA A 29 -1.77 -10.52 -1.42
N ASN A 30 -2.97 -11.03 -1.78
CA ASN A 30 -3.23 -11.53 -3.13
C ASN A 30 -3.11 -10.45 -4.21
N LYS A 31 -3.75 -9.29 -4.03
CA LYS A 31 -3.72 -8.18 -5.01
C LYS A 31 -2.31 -7.67 -5.29
N LEU A 32 -1.43 -7.78 -4.29
CA LEU A 32 -0.07 -7.29 -4.36
C LEU A 32 0.95 -8.42 -4.60
N CYS A 33 0.52 -9.68 -4.73
CA CYS A 33 1.44 -10.84 -4.82
C CYS A 33 2.44 -10.89 -3.64
N LEU A 34 1.94 -10.70 -2.42
CA LEU A 34 2.70 -10.77 -1.17
C LEU A 34 2.20 -11.91 -0.27
N SER A 35 3.03 -12.27 0.71
CA SER A 35 2.59 -13.07 1.85
C SER A 35 1.81 -12.23 2.86
N HIS A 36 0.90 -12.87 3.61
CA HIS A 36 0.15 -12.22 4.68
C HIS A 36 1.07 -11.50 5.70
N HIS A 37 2.14 -12.17 6.13
CA HIS A 37 3.13 -11.60 7.05
C HIS A 37 3.82 -10.36 6.49
N THR A 38 4.12 -10.34 5.18
CA THR A 38 4.72 -9.17 4.53
C THR A 38 3.77 -7.97 4.60
N VAL A 39 2.48 -8.17 4.39
CA VAL A 39 1.46 -7.10 4.57
C VAL A 39 1.44 -6.60 6.01
N GLU A 40 1.53 -7.48 7.01
CA GLU A 40 1.59 -7.10 8.42
C GLU A 40 2.84 -6.28 8.76
N THR A 41 3.99 -6.67 8.21
CA THR A 41 5.24 -5.91 8.34
C THR A 41 5.12 -4.52 7.73
N HIS A 42 4.58 -4.40 6.52
CA HIS A 42 4.35 -3.09 5.90
C HIS A 42 3.39 -2.22 6.72
N LYS A 43 2.29 -2.78 7.24
CA LYS A 43 1.37 -2.05 8.13
C LYS A 43 2.07 -1.58 9.41
N SER A 44 2.92 -2.42 9.99
CA SER A 44 3.69 -2.07 11.19
C SER A 44 4.67 -0.94 10.92
N ASN A 45 5.32 -0.94 9.76
CA ASN A 45 6.22 0.14 9.33
C ASN A 45 5.44 1.45 9.08
N LEU A 46 4.28 1.37 8.43
CA LEU A 46 3.39 2.51 8.22
C LEU A 46 2.93 3.13 9.55
N ILE A 47 2.50 2.30 10.51
CA ILE A 47 2.10 2.74 11.86
C ILE A 47 3.25 3.50 12.53
N LYS A 48 4.47 2.96 12.51
CA LYS A 48 5.65 3.61 13.07
C LYS A 48 5.98 4.94 12.36
N LYS A 49 5.94 4.94 11.02
CA LYS A 49 6.24 6.11 10.18
C LYS A 49 5.24 7.24 10.37
N LEU A 50 3.95 6.89 10.51
CA LEU A 50 2.84 7.82 10.77
C LEU A 50 2.67 8.15 12.26
N LYS A 51 3.45 7.52 13.15
CA LYS A 51 3.33 7.63 14.62
C LYS A 51 1.92 7.33 15.13
N LEU A 52 1.27 6.34 14.54
CA LEU A 52 -0.02 5.82 14.98
C LEU A 52 0.18 4.78 16.08
N LYS A 53 -0.84 4.51 16.89
CA LYS A 53 -0.78 3.55 17.99
C LYS A 53 -1.16 2.15 17.53
N ASN A 54 -2.08 2.02 16.56
CA ASN A 54 -2.58 0.72 16.14
C ASN A 54 -3.10 0.68 14.69
N THR A 55 -3.48 -0.53 14.27
CA THR A 55 -4.04 -0.81 12.94
C THR A 55 -5.36 -0.10 12.69
N THR A 56 -6.16 0.15 13.73
CA THR A 56 -7.44 0.86 13.61
C THR A 56 -7.22 2.32 13.22
N GLU A 57 -6.27 3.00 13.87
CA GLU A 57 -5.87 4.36 13.49
C GLU A 57 -5.27 4.40 12.08
N LEU A 58 -4.51 3.36 11.69
CA LEU A 58 -4.01 3.25 10.30
C LEU A 58 -5.15 3.17 9.30
N ALA A 59 -6.19 2.37 9.58
CA ALA A 59 -7.35 2.27 8.72
C ALA A 59 -8.12 3.60 8.63
N PHE A 60 -8.33 4.26 9.77
CA PHE A 60 -8.97 5.58 9.80
C PHE A 60 -8.18 6.62 9.02
N TYR A 61 -6.86 6.65 9.20
CA TYR A 61 -5.96 7.53 8.43
C TYR A 61 -6.07 7.26 6.92
N ALA A 62 -6.05 5.99 6.51
CA ALA A 62 -6.14 5.60 5.11
C ALA A 62 -7.47 6.03 4.48
N VAL A 63 -8.59 5.86 5.18
CA VAL A 63 -9.92 6.31 4.71
C VAL A 63 -9.99 7.82 4.63
N ALA A 64 -9.56 8.54 5.67
CA ALA A 64 -9.61 10.00 5.75
C ALA A 64 -8.71 10.69 4.69
N ASN A 65 -7.62 10.04 4.28
CA ASN A 65 -6.64 10.60 3.33
C ASN A 65 -6.67 9.90 1.97
N LYS A 66 -7.73 9.14 1.64
CA LYS A 66 -7.80 8.29 0.45
C LYS A 66 -7.44 9.05 -0.84
N GLU A 67 -8.03 10.23 -1.04
CA GLU A 67 -7.77 11.03 -2.25
C GLU A 67 -6.30 11.48 -2.34
N LYS A 68 -5.73 11.94 -1.23
CA LYS A 68 -4.32 12.35 -1.17
C LYS A 68 -3.37 11.18 -1.45
N ILE A 69 -3.66 10.01 -0.89
CA ILE A 69 -2.88 8.78 -1.12
C ILE A 69 -2.93 8.38 -2.60
N LYS A 70 -4.11 8.45 -3.21
CA LYS A 70 -4.29 8.14 -4.63
C LYS A 70 -3.48 9.08 -5.53
N LEU A 71 -3.55 10.39 -5.28
CA LEU A 71 -2.78 11.38 -6.03
C LEU A 71 -1.26 11.16 -5.91
N GLN A 72 -0.77 10.82 -4.71
CA GLN A 72 0.64 10.48 -4.51
C GLN A 72 1.07 9.23 -5.27
N LEU A 73 0.19 8.23 -5.35
CA LEU A 73 0.48 7.01 -6.11
C LEU A 73 0.50 7.29 -7.61
N GLU A 74 -0.46 8.08 -8.12
CA GLU A 74 -0.53 8.47 -9.53
C GLU A 74 0.76 9.18 -9.99
N ASP A 75 1.26 10.14 -9.20
CA ASP A 75 2.52 10.86 -9.49
C ASP A 75 3.74 9.92 -9.60
N ILE A 76 3.85 8.93 -8.71
CA ILE A 76 4.95 7.95 -8.71
C ILE A 76 4.83 6.95 -9.87
N THR A 77 3.60 6.68 -10.33
CA THR A 77 3.32 5.71 -11.40
C THR A 77 3.29 6.31 -12.81
N ALA A 78 3.36 7.64 -12.95
CA ALA A 78 3.40 8.32 -14.25
C ALA A 78 4.64 7.98 -15.10
N LYS A 79 5.58 7.17 -14.59
CA LYS A 79 6.53 6.42 -15.42
C LYS A 79 5.94 5.04 -15.74
N PRO A 80 5.64 4.74 -17.01
CA PRO A 80 5.07 3.45 -17.39
C PRO A 80 6.05 2.36 -16.97
N ASN A 81 5.66 1.55 -15.98
CA ASN A 81 6.30 0.27 -15.76
C ASN A 81 5.77 -0.65 -16.85
N SER A 82 6.46 -0.67 -18.00
CA SER A 82 6.30 -1.68 -19.05
C SER A 82 6.59 -3.06 -18.45
N ALA A 83 5.58 -3.67 -17.85
CA ALA A 83 5.56 -5.06 -17.45
C ALA A 83 4.12 -5.57 -17.55
N GLU A 84 3.59 -5.48 -18.77
CA GLU A 84 2.65 -6.45 -19.29
C GLU A 84 3.34 -7.82 -19.18
N ASN A 85 3.09 -8.55 -18.10
CA ASN A 85 3.39 -9.98 -18.06
C ASN A 85 2.20 -10.69 -18.70
N ILE A 86 2.23 -10.70 -20.02
CA ILE A 86 1.61 -11.70 -20.87
C ILE A 86 2.46 -12.98 -20.77
N ASP A 87 2.01 -13.94 -19.97
CA ASP A 87 2.25 -15.40 -20.06
C ASP A 87 1.60 -16.03 -18.81
N GLY A 88 0.73 -17.03 -18.80
CA GLY A 88 0.33 -18.03 -19.78
C GLY A 88 -0.16 -19.25 -18.97
N GLY A 89 -1.31 -19.83 -19.34
CA GLY A 89 -1.80 -21.15 -18.86
C GLY A 89 -2.67 -21.10 -17.59
N GLY A 90 -3.97 -21.42 -17.60
CA GLY A 90 -4.72 -22.16 -18.61
C GLY A 90 -4.33 -23.64 -18.62
N ALA A 91 -5.11 -24.47 -17.94
CA ALA A 91 -5.16 -25.94 -18.00
C ALA A 91 -3.92 -26.73 -17.50
N ILE A 92 -4.10 -27.45 -16.40
CA ILE A 92 -4.14 -28.93 -16.37
C ILE A 92 -5.19 -29.37 -15.34
#